data_AF-N9PDS6-F1
#
_entry.id   AF-N9PDS6-F1
#
_cell.length_a   1.000
_cell.length_b   1.000
_cell.length_c   1.000
_cell.angle_alpha   90.00
_cell.angle_beta   90.00
_cell.angle_gamma   90.00
#
_symmetry.space_group_name_H-M   'P 1'
#
loop_
_entity.id
_entity.type
_entity.pdbx_description
1 polymer ?
#
loop_
_entity_poly.entity_id
_entity_poly.type
_entity_poly.pdbx_seq_one_letter_code
_entity_poly.pdbx_strand_id
1 'polypeptide(L)'
;MKATIALQIWNCWADSPFAKVHPSLRAIENHMEKVQYYTRTVQWLHWIMAVIFIAAWLIGFYSGNFLSYEVDGSFKGDVITLHKNIATTIIFLLVVRIFWRYTHPAPELPDTMSPRMKTLAHAGHLALYFMLIALPVTGCLYSWSLGYPAPVLYLFNLPALISENPAVTAIVKPLHIWLSWAVGLLLVGHIFAALKHHFIDKDHVLNSMTRQSKSSKK
;
A
#
# COMPACT_ATOMS: atom_id res chain seq x y z
N MET A 1 19.77 11.93 -19.01
CA MET A 1 18.35 12.36 -18.92
C MET A 1 17.47 11.56 -17.93
N LYS A 2 17.97 10.52 -17.23
CA LYS A 2 17.16 9.71 -16.29
C LYS A 2 17.37 10.01 -14.79
N ALA A 3 18.40 10.78 -14.43
CA ALA A 3 18.67 11.14 -13.02
C ALA A 3 17.88 12.38 -12.53
N THR A 4 17.41 13.23 -13.44
CA THR A 4 16.79 14.52 -13.10
C THR A 4 15.35 14.39 -12.58
N ILE A 5 14.59 13.41 -13.07
CA ILE A 5 13.18 13.19 -12.64
C ILE A 5 13.12 12.62 -11.21
N ALA A 6 14.02 11.69 -10.86
CA ALA A 6 14.09 11.14 -9.50
C ALA A 6 14.52 12.20 -8.46
N LEU A 7 15.44 13.10 -8.84
CA LEU A 7 15.84 14.25 -8.01
C LEU A 7 14.78 15.35 -7.93
N GLN A 8 13.99 15.58 -8.98
CA GLN A 8 12.83 16.49 -8.91
C GLN A 8 11.72 15.95 -8.02
N ILE A 9 11.47 14.64 -8.03
CA ILE A 9 10.51 14.00 -7.12
C ILE A 9 11.01 14.08 -5.66
N TRP A 10 12.32 13.97 -5.43
CA TRP A 10 12.93 14.15 -4.11
C TRP A 10 12.87 15.60 -3.59
N ASN A 11 13.19 16.59 -4.44
CA ASN A 11 13.20 18.00 -4.02
C ASN A 11 11.80 18.59 -3.84
N CYS A 12 10.78 18.06 -4.52
CA CYS A 12 9.38 18.44 -4.30
C CYS A 12 8.86 18.04 -2.89
N TRP A 13 9.63 17.23 -2.17
CA TRP A 13 9.36 16.76 -0.81
C TRP A 13 10.12 17.53 0.28
N ALA A 14 11.14 18.32 -0.08
CA ALA A 14 12.03 18.97 0.88
C ALA A 14 11.78 20.47 1.04
N ASP A 15 11.33 21.16 -0.01
CA ASP A 15 11.18 22.62 0.02
C ASP A 15 9.84 23.06 -0.58
N SER A 16 8.88 23.42 0.27
CA SER A 16 7.71 24.17 -0.19
C SER A 16 8.06 25.67 -0.30
N PRO A 17 7.69 26.38 -1.39
CA PRO A 17 8.10 27.77 -1.63
C PRO A 17 7.36 28.82 -0.79
N PHE A 18 6.67 28.43 0.30
CA PHE A 18 5.89 29.35 1.14
C PHE A 18 6.69 29.99 2.29
N ALA A 19 8.02 29.89 2.29
CA ALA A 19 8.87 30.30 3.41
C ALA A 19 9.31 31.77 3.44
N LYS A 20 8.45 32.73 3.05
CA LYS A 20 8.69 34.17 3.34
C LYS A 20 7.42 34.88 3.81
N VAL A 21 6.95 34.51 5.00
CA VAL A 21 5.99 35.29 5.79
C VAL A 21 6.73 36.09 6.85
N HIS A 22 6.31 37.35 7.04
CA HIS A 22 6.96 38.36 7.87
C HIS A 22 7.16 37.89 9.34
N PRO A 23 8.30 38.18 10.00
CA PRO A 23 8.65 37.62 11.32
C PRO A 23 7.65 37.90 12.44
N SER A 24 6.90 39.00 12.35
CA SER A 24 5.93 39.43 13.37
C SER A 24 4.61 38.65 13.37
N LEU A 25 4.28 37.93 12.30
CA LEU A 25 3.06 37.11 12.21
C LEU A 25 3.27 35.66 12.72
N ARG A 26 4.52 35.18 12.77
CA ARG A 26 4.87 33.85 13.31
C ARG A 26 4.50 33.68 14.79
N ALA A 27 4.58 34.75 15.58
CA ALA A 27 4.39 34.63 17.03
C ALA A 27 2.94 34.34 17.45
N ILE A 28 1.95 34.67 16.61
CA ILE A 28 0.52 34.48 16.93
C ILE A 28 -0.05 33.19 16.30
N GLU A 29 0.56 32.68 15.22
CA GLU A 29 0.17 31.39 14.61
C GLU A 29 0.69 30.15 15.38
N ASN A 30 1.68 30.33 16.26
CA ASN A 30 2.43 29.25 16.92
C ASN A 30 1.71 28.49 18.05
N HIS A 31 0.39 28.60 18.22
CA HIS A 31 -0.35 27.84 19.24
C HIS A 31 -1.50 26.97 18.74
N MET A 32 -1.64 26.84 17.42
CA MET A 32 -2.47 25.77 16.86
C MET A 32 -1.61 24.93 15.92
N GLU A 33 -0.98 23.89 16.45
CA GLU A 33 -0.50 22.77 15.65
C GLU A 33 -1.71 22.25 14.86
N LYS A 34 -1.89 22.76 13.63
CA LYS A 34 -2.99 22.31 12.76
C LYS A 34 -2.65 20.89 12.35
N VAL A 35 -3.24 19.93 13.06
CA VAL A 35 -3.22 18.53 12.65
C VAL A 35 -3.72 18.45 11.20
N GLN A 36 -2.82 18.14 10.28
CA GLN A 36 -3.14 17.99 8.87
C GLN A 36 -3.74 16.60 8.65
N TYR A 37 -5.02 16.54 8.27
CA TYR A 37 -5.73 15.28 8.03
C TYR A 37 -5.76 14.95 6.54
N TYR A 38 -5.71 13.67 6.19
CA TYR A 38 -5.96 13.24 4.82
C TYR A 38 -7.41 13.54 4.41
N THR A 39 -7.63 13.76 3.11
CA THR A 39 -8.99 13.88 2.58
C THR A 39 -9.76 12.59 2.80
N ARG A 40 -11.08 12.69 2.98
CA ARG A 40 -11.94 11.52 3.27
C ARG A 40 -11.84 10.44 2.20
N THR A 41 -11.65 10.86 0.94
CA THR A 41 -11.43 9.96 -0.20
C THR A 41 -10.18 9.08 -0.01
N VAL A 42 -9.07 9.66 0.44
CA VAL A 42 -7.82 8.91 0.66
C VAL A 42 -7.94 7.94 1.83
N GLN A 43 -8.63 8.37 2.90
CA GLN A 43 -8.88 7.51 4.05
C GLN A 43 -9.68 6.28 3.63
N TRP A 44 -10.80 6.47 2.92
CA TRP A 44 -11.60 5.36 2.41
C TRP A 44 -10.81 4.46 1.45
N LEU A 45 -10.10 5.06 0.48
CA LEU A 45 -9.29 4.30 -0.47
C LEU A 45 -8.23 3.46 0.26
N HIS A 46 -7.56 4.04 1.26
CA HIS A 46 -6.58 3.33 2.08
C HIS A 46 -7.20 2.14 2.81
N TRP A 47 -8.30 2.35 3.55
CA TRP A 47 -8.91 1.31 4.35
C TRP A 47 -9.55 0.21 3.51
N ILE A 48 -10.19 0.55 2.39
CA ILE A 48 -10.71 -0.44 1.43
C ILE A 48 -9.56 -1.30 0.90
N MET A 49 -8.47 -0.67 0.45
CA MET A 49 -7.28 -1.41 0.00
C MET A 49 -6.69 -2.27 1.11
N ALA A 50 -6.60 -1.75 2.35
CA ALA A 50 -6.06 -2.50 3.49
C ALA A 50 -6.89 -3.76 3.77
N VAL A 51 -8.22 -3.65 3.82
CA VAL A 51 -9.11 -4.80 4.06
C VAL A 51 -8.98 -5.83 2.94
N ILE A 52 -9.06 -5.38 1.68
CA ILE A 52 -8.93 -6.27 0.51
C ILE A 52 -7.57 -6.96 0.49
N PHE A 53 -6.50 -6.22 0.77
CA PHE A 53 -5.14 -6.75 0.76
C PHE A 53 -4.92 -7.78 1.87
N ILE A 54 -5.37 -7.47 3.11
CA ILE A 54 -5.27 -8.38 4.25
C ILE A 54 -6.08 -9.66 3.98
N ALA A 55 -7.32 -9.52 3.49
CA ALA A 55 -8.15 -10.66 3.15
C ALA A 55 -7.50 -11.53 2.07
N ALA A 56 -7.04 -10.92 0.97
CA ALA A 56 -6.34 -11.64 -0.09
C ALA A 56 -5.10 -12.36 0.44
N TRP A 57 -4.28 -11.69 1.25
CA TRP A 57 -3.08 -12.28 1.84
C TRP A 57 -3.41 -13.48 2.74
N LEU A 58 -4.41 -13.37 3.62
CA LEU A 58 -4.85 -14.45 4.49
C LEU A 58 -5.39 -15.66 3.71
N ILE A 59 -6.20 -15.43 2.67
CA ILE A 59 -6.72 -16.51 1.81
C ILE A 59 -5.57 -17.20 1.05
N GLY A 60 -4.62 -16.42 0.52
CA GLY A 60 -3.43 -16.93 -0.15
C GLY A 60 -2.55 -17.76 0.79
N PHE A 61 -2.32 -17.24 2.00
CA PHE A 61 -1.59 -17.94 3.06
C PHE A 61 -2.28 -19.25 3.46
N TYR A 62 -3.60 -19.21 3.66
CA TYR A 62 -4.40 -20.38 4.02
C TYR A 62 -4.33 -21.47 2.95
N SER A 63 -4.62 -21.12 1.69
CA SER A 63 -4.59 -22.06 0.57
C SER A 63 -3.20 -22.62 0.26
N GLY A 64 -2.15 -21.84 0.51
CA GLY A 64 -0.76 -22.24 0.26
C GLY A 64 -0.17 -23.16 1.33
N ASN A 65 -0.58 -23.01 2.60
CA ASN A 65 0.05 -23.70 3.72
C ASN A 65 -0.82 -24.79 4.36
N PHE A 66 -2.15 -24.70 4.27
CA PHE A 66 -3.07 -25.60 4.96
C PHE A 66 -3.93 -26.46 4.04
N LEU A 67 -4.04 -26.11 2.76
CA LEU A 67 -4.80 -26.90 1.79
C LEU A 67 -3.86 -27.68 0.87
N SER A 68 -4.26 -28.90 0.53
CA SER A 68 -3.60 -29.77 -0.44
C SER A 68 -4.58 -30.21 -1.52
N TYR A 69 -4.10 -30.47 -2.73
CA TYR A 69 -4.99 -30.99 -3.77
C TYR A 69 -5.39 -32.45 -3.51
N GLU A 70 -4.61 -33.20 -2.73
CA GLU A 70 -4.90 -34.60 -2.39
C GLU A 70 -6.05 -34.74 -1.41
N VAL A 71 -6.12 -33.87 -0.39
CA VAL A 71 -7.14 -33.93 0.66
C VAL A 71 -8.34 -33.06 0.33
N ASP A 72 -8.11 -31.83 -0.15
CA ASP A 72 -9.17 -30.82 -0.30
C ASP A 72 -9.73 -30.73 -1.74
N GLY A 73 -9.04 -31.34 -2.71
CA GLY A 73 -9.50 -31.41 -4.10
C GLY A 73 -9.88 -30.06 -4.69
N SER A 74 -11.13 -29.95 -5.16
CA SER A 74 -11.67 -28.75 -5.82
C SER A 74 -11.77 -27.54 -4.89
N PHE A 75 -11.97 -27.76 -3.58
CA PHE A 75 -12.11 -26.67 -2.61
C PHE A 75 -10.87 -25.77 -2.59
N LYS A 76 -9.67 -26.35 -2.68
CA LYS A 76 -8.43 -25.59 -2.82
C LYS A 76 -8.43 -24.70 -4.07
N GLY A 77 -8.94 -25.22 -5.19
CA GLY A 77 -9.08 -24.47 -6.44
C GLY A 77 -10.03 -23.28 -6.31
N ASP A 78 -11.15 -23.45 -5.62
CA ASP A 78 -12.12 -22.39 -5.37
C ASP A 78 -11.53 -21.28 -4.47
N VAL A 79 -10.81 -21.66 -3.42
CA VAL A 79 -10.12 -20.71 -2.52
C VAL A 79 -9.04 -19.92 -3.26
N ILE A 80 -8.25 -20.57 -4.12
CA ILE A 80 -7.25 -19.89 -4.97
C ILE A 80 -7.94 -18.96 -5.98
N THR A 81 -9.07 -19.37 -6.55
CA THR A 81 -9.85 -18.55 -7.47
C THR A 81 -10.40 -17.31 -6.78
N LEU A 82 -10.91 -17.45 -5.55
CA LEU A 82 -11.34 -16.34 -4.72
C LEU A 82 -10.17 -15.38 -4.41
N HIS A 83 -9.02 -15.93 -4.00
CA HIS A 83 -7.82 -15.15 -3.76
C HIS A 83 -7.45 -14.30 -4.99
N LYS A 84 -7.38 -14.92 -6.18
CA LYS A 84 -7.02 -14.23 -7.42
C LYS A 84 -8.00 -13.10 -7.74
N ASN A 85 -9.30 -13.38 -7.63
CA ASN A 85 -10.35 -12.39 -7.93
C ASN A 85 -10.30 -11.14 -7.06
N ILE A 86 -9.97 -11.31 -5.77
CA ILE A 86 -9.85 -10.21 -4.83
C ILE A 86 -8.49 -9.52 -4.99
N ALA A 87 -7.40 -10.30 -5.12
CA ALA A 87 -6.05 -9.78 -5.21
C ALA A 87 -5.82 -8.91 -6.45
N THR A 88 -6.34 -9.30 -7.61
CA THR A 88 -6.18 -8.53 -8.86
C THR A 88 -6.85 -7.15 -8.79
N THR A 89 -7.87 -6.96 -7.96
CA THR A 89 -8.50 -5.64 -7.77
C THR A 89 -7.55 -4.60 -7.18
N ILE A 90 -6.56 -5.04 -6.39
CA ILE A 90 -5.56 -4.15 -5.79
C ILE A 90 -4.77 -3.42 -6.87
N ILE A 91 -4.53 -4.03 -8.04
CA ILE A 91 -3.84 -3.38 -9.16
C ILE A 91 -4.58 -2.09 -9.55
N PHE A 92 -5.90 -2.16 -9.70
CA PHE A 92 -6.71 -1.01 -10.11
C PHE A 92 -6.79 0.05 -9.01
N LEU A 93 -7.02 -0.37 -7.76
CA LEU A 93 -7.06 0.56 -6.62
C LEU A 93 -5.71 1.26 -6.41
N LEU A 94 -4.62 0.56 -6.67
CA LEU A 94 -3.27 1.11 -6.60
C LEU A 94 -3.03 2.17 -7.67
N VAL A 95 -3.49 1.95 -8.91
CA VAL A 95 -3.42 2.98 -9.97
C VAL A 95 -4.17 4.24 -9.55
N VAL A 96 -5.39 4.10 -9.04
CA VAL A 96 -6.18 5.23 -8.52
C VAL A 96 -5.42 5.94 -7.39
N ARG A 97 -4.81 5.18 -6.48
CA ARG A 97 -4.04 5.72 -5.35
C ARG A 97 -2.80 6.48 -5.78
N ILE A 98 -2.05 5.96 -6.76
CA ILE A 98 -0.86 6.62 -7.30
C ILE A 98 -1.27 7.94 -7.99
N PHE A 99 -2.32 7.91 -8.81
CA PHE A 99 -2.85 9.11 -9.45
C PHE A 99 -3.31 10.16 -8.44
N TRP A 100 -4.01 9.73 -7.37
CA TRP A 100 -4.44 10.63 -6.31
C TRP A 100 -3.24 11.25 -5.58
N ARG A 101 -2.22 10.44 -5.26
CA ARG A 101 -1.01 10.92 -4.57
C ARG A 101 -0.20 11.89 -5.44
N TYR A 102 -0.22 11.71 -6.76
CA TYR A 102 0.41 12.64 -7.69
C TYR A 102 -0.29 14.00 -7.74
N THR A 103 -1.62 14.00 -7.62
CA THR A 103 -2.45 15.22 -7.68
C THR A 103 -2.64 15.91 -6.32
N HIS A 104 -2.45 15.19 -5.21
CA HIS A 104 -2.65 15.68 -3.85
C HIS A 104 -1.43 15.35 -2.97
N PRO A 105 -0.64 16.37 -2.59
CA PRO A 105 0.48 16.19 -1.66
C PRO A 105 0.02 15.55 -0.34
N ALA A 106 0.86 14.70 0.24
CA ALA A 106 0.57 14.17 1.55
C ALA A 106 0.85 15.22 2.64
N PRO A 107 0.07 15.20 3.73
CA PRO A 107 0.41 15.89 4.96
C PRO A 107 1.85 15.59 5.41
N GLU A 108 2.51 16.60 5.95
CA GLU A 108 3.84 16.47 6.55
C GLU A 108 3.81 15.55 7.79
N LEU A 109 4.89 14.82 8.01
CA LEU A 109 5.05 14.00 9.21
C LEU A 109 5.26 14.89 10.45
N PRO A 110 4.76 14.50 11.64
CA PRO A 110 4.88 15.31 12.85
C PRO A 110 6.32 15.77 13.12
N ASP A 111 6.49 17.02 13.53
CA ASP A 111 7.81 17.58 13.86
C ASP A 111 8.42 16.98 15.12
N THR A 112 7.59 16.38 15.96
CA THR A 112 8.00 15.59 17.13
C THR A 112 8.74 14.30 16.77
N MET A 113 8.68 13.88 15.50
CA MET A 113 9.31 12.65 15.03
C MET A 113 10.79 12.87 14.68
N SER A 114 11.69 12.05 15.25
CA SER A 114 13.12 12.15 14.97
C SER A 114 13.43 11.95 13.47
N PRO A 115 14.50 12.58 12.92
CA PRO A 115 14.85 12.45 11.50
C PRO A 115 15.04 11.00 11.04
N ARG A 116 15.64 10.15 11.90
CA ARG A 116 15.82 8.72 11.61
C ARG A 116 14.49 8.00 11.46
N MET A 117 13.51 8.35 12.30
CA MET A 117 12.20 7.74 12.27
C MET A 117 11.39 8.22 11.05
N LYS A 118 11.49 9.50 10.66
CA LYS A 118 10.92 10.02 9.41
C LYS A 118 11.47 9.26 8.20
N THR A 119 12.80 9.04 8.13
CA THR A 119 13.42 8.24 7.05
C THR A 119 12.91 6.80 7.03
N LEU A 120 12.81 6.15 8.19
CA LEU A 120 12.30 4.77 8.27
C LEU A 120 10.83 4.69 7.84
N ALA A 121 10.01 5.67 8.21
CA ALA A 121 8.63 5.77 7.77
C ALA A 121 8.54 5.89 6.24
N HIS A 122 9.35 6.74 5.60
CA HIS A 122 9.37 6.84 4.14
C HIS A 122 9.85 5.56 3.47
N ALA A 123 10.91 4.94 3.98
CA ALA A 123 11.43 3.69 3.45
C ALA A 123 10.39 2.56 3.55
N GLY A 124 9.69 2.45 4.69
CA GLY A 124 8.61 1.48 4.89
C GLY A 124 7.44 1.70 3.92
N HIS A 125 7.01 2.96 3.73
CA HIS A 125 5.98 3.27 2.76
C HIS A 125 6.42 2.94 1.33
N LEU A 126 7.65 3.28 0.95
CA LEU A 126 8.19 2.96 -0.37
C LEU A 126 8.24 1.44 -0.61
N ALA A 127 8.69 0.68 0.39
CA ALA A 127 8.70 -0.78 0.34
C ALA A 127 7.28 -1.35 0.17
N LEU A 128 6.29 -0.83 0.90
CA LEU A 128 4.89 -1.24 0.74
C LEU A 128 4.33 -0.89 -0.64
N TYR A 129 4.65 0.28 -1.20
CA TYR A 129 4.26 0.63 -2.57
C TYR A 129 4.86 -0.32 -3.60
N PHE A 130 6.15 -0.67 -3.44
CA PHE A 130 6.80 -1.64 -4.29
C PHE A 130 6.11 -3.02 -4.19
N MET A 131 5.82 -3.49 -2.97
CA MET A 131 5.16 -4.79 -2.75
C MET A 131 3.73 -4.81 -3.29
N LEU A 132 2.99 -3.70 -3.20
CA LEU A 132 1.64 -3.57 -3.77
C LEU A 132 1.62 -3.73 -5.31
N ILE A 133 2.75 -3.51 -6.00
CA ILE A 133 2.90 -3.76 -7.43
C ILE A 133 3.45 -5.17 -7.66
N ALA A 134 4.58 -5.49 -7.03
CA ALA A 134 5.34 -6.70 -7.29
C ALA A 134 4.53 -7.98 -6.99
N LEU A 135 3.76 -7.99 -5.90
CA LEU A 135 3.01 -9.16 -5.48
C LEU A 135 1.88 -9.54 -6.45
N PRO A 136 0.94 -8.64 -6.83
CA PRO A 136 -0.09 -9.01 -7.80
C PRO A 136 0.46 -9.26 -9.20
N VAL A 137 1.53 -8.57 -9.62
CA VAL A 137 2.18 -8.82 -10.92
C VAL A 137 2.79 -10.23 -10.95
N THR A 138 3.55 -10.62 -9.93
CA THR A 138 4.10 -11.97 -9.83
C THR A 138 3.00 -13.04 -9.71
N GLY A 139 1.88 -12.73 -9.04
CA GLY A 139 0.72 -13.61 -8.97
C GLY A 139 0.03 -13.81 -10.33
N CYS A 140 -0.11 -12.76 -11.12
CA CYS A 140 -0.64 -12.86 -12.49
C CYS A 140 0.28 -13.69 -13.38
N LEU A 141 1.59 -13.42 -13.34
CA LEU A 141 2.59 -14.20 -14.07
C LEU A 141 2.57 -15.67 -13.66
N TYR A 142 2.45 -15.96 -12.36
CA TYR A 142 2.34 -17.33 -11.86
C TYR A 142 1.07 -18.04 -12.36
N SER A 143 -0.06 -17.34 -12.37
CA SER A 143 -1.29 -17.91 -12.92
C SER A 143 -1.17 -18.21 -14.41
N TRP A 144 -0.70 -17.25 -15.20
CA TRP A 144 -0.59 -17.42 -16.66
C TRP A 144 0.46 -18.44 -17.05
N SER A 145 1.58 -18.55 -16.32
CA SER A 145 2.62 -19.54 -16.60
C SER A 145 2.16 -20.98 -16.35
N LEU A 146 1.08 -21.16 -15.59
CA LEU A 146 0.36 -22.44 -15.39
C LEU A 146 -0.84 -22.62 -16.34
N GLY A 147 -1.06 -21.70 -17.28
CA GLY A 147 -2.22 -21.76 -18.19
C GLY A 147 -3.55 -21.30 -17.59
N TYR A 148 -3.55 -20.76 -16.36
CA TYR A 148 -4.76 -20.27 -15.71
C TYR A 148 -4.98 -18.77 -15.90
N PRO A 149 -6.22 -18.30 -16.04
CA PRO A 149 -6.51 -16.87 -16.21
C PRO A 149 -6.25 -16.09 -14.91
N ALA A 150 -6.06 -14.77 -15.01
CA ALA A 150 -6.04 -13.86 -13.87
C ALA A 150 -7.38 -13.09 -13.80
N PRO A 151 -8.39 -13.61 -13.07
CA PRO A 151 -9.73 -13.04 -13.03
C PRO A 151 -9.78 -11.80 -12.13
N VAL A 152 -10.73 -10.92 -12.40
CA VAL A 152 -11.01 -9.69 -11.65
C VAL A 152 -12.48 -9.68 -11.25
N LEU A 153 -12.77 -9.82 -9.95
CA LEU A 153 -14.12 -9.82 -9.37
C LEU A 153 -15.15 -10.75 -10.05
N TYR A 154 -14.71 -11.82 -10.69
CA TYR A 154 -15.51 -12.72 -11.51
C TYR A 154 -16.21 -12.04 -12.70
N LEU A 155 -15.79 -10.81 -13.04
CA LEU A 155 -16.38 -10.02 -14.13
C LEU A 155 -15.66 -10.27 -15.45
N PHE A 156 -14.33 -10.26 -15.42
CA PHE A 156 -13.49 -10.45 -16.61
C PHE A 156 -12.11 -10.99 -16.22
N ASN A 157 -11.34 -11.40 -17.22
CA ASN A 157 -9.96 -11.86 -17.05
C ASN A 157 -8.99 -10.83 -17.63
N LEU A 158 -7.87 -10.59 -16.93
CA LEU A 158 -6.77 -9.86 -17.52
C LEU A 158 -6.19 -10.64 -18.70
N PRO A 159 -5.86 -9.96 -19.82
CA PRO A 159 -5.26 -10.62 -20.97
C PRO A 159 -3.92 -11.26 -20.56
N ALA A 160 -3.73 -12.52 -20.93
CA ALA A 160 -2.49 -13.23 -20.64
C ALA A 160 -1.32 -12.56 -21.38
N LEU A 161 -0.30 -12.14 -20.62
CA LEU A 161 0.91 -11.54 -21.20
C LEU A 161 1.94 -12.60 -21.61
N ILE A 162 1.79 -13.82 -21.12
CA ILE A 162 2.64 -14.96 -21.42
C ILE A 162 1.77 -16.19 -21.65
N SER A 163 2.28 -17.14 -22.43
CA SER A 163 1.72 -18.48 -22.53
C SER A 163 2.14 -19.35 -21.35
N GLU A 164 1.51 -20.52 -21.22
CA GLU A 164 1.94 -21.56 -20.30
C GLU A 164 3.43 -21.87 -20.53
N ASN A 165 4.21 -21.84 -19.44
CA ASN A 165 5.65 -22.03 -19.49
C ASN A 165 6.19 -22.53 -18.13
N PRO A 166 6.56 -23.81 -18.03
CA PRO A 166 7.10 -24.39 -16.79
C PRO A 166 8.37 -23.72 -16.27
N ALA A 167 9.24 -23.22 -17.15
CA ALA A 167 10.48 -22.54 -16.76
C ALA A 167 10.19 -21.20 -16.08
N VAL A 168 9.18 -20.47 -16.55
CA VAL A 168 8.70 -19.25 -15.89
C VAL A 168 8.06 -19.60 -14.55
N THR A 169 7.19 -20.62 -14.51
CA THR A 169 6.54 -21.11 -13.27
C THR A 169 7.54 -21.42 -12.17
N ALA A 170 8.66 -22.07 -12.50
CA ALA A 170 9.72 -22.43 -11.55
C ALA A 170 10.37 -21.19 -10.87
N ILE A 171 10.31 -20.02 -11.51
CA ILE A 171 10.85 -18.76 -10.99
C ILE A 171 9.76 -17.97 -10.26
N VAL A 172 8.61 -17.76 -10.90
CA VAL A 172 7.58 -16.83 -10.39
C VAL A 172 6.83 -17.40 -9.19
N LYS A 173 6.66 -18.73 -9.10
CA LYS A 173 6.02 -19.38 -7.95
C LYS A 173 6.77 -19.11 -6.64
N PRO A 174 8.06 -19.48 -6.49
CA PRO A 174 8.79 -19.20 -5.26
C PRO A 174 8.93 -17.69 -5.03
N LEU A 175 9.15 -16.90 -6.09
CA LEU A 175 9.22 -15.44 -5.97
C LEU A 175 7.95 -14.85 -5.34
N HIS A 176 6.77 -15.25 -5.82
CA HIS A 176 5.49 -14.79 -5.27
C HIS A 176 5.32 -15.20 -3.79
N ILE A 177 5.72 -16.43 -3.44
CA ILE A 177 5.69 -16.92 -2.05
C ILE A 177 6.62 -16.10 -1.15
N TRP A 178 7.87 -15.87 -1.56
CA TRP A 178 8.83 -15.07 -0.80
C TRP A 178 8.37 -13.61 -0.62
N LEU A 179 7.83 -13.00 -1.68
CA LEU A 179 7.23 -11.66 -1.61
C LEU A 179 6.03 -11.63 -0.66
N SER A 180 5.22 -12.70 -0.64
CA SER A 180 4.08 -12.83 0.28
C SER A 180 4.53 -12.86 1.75
N TRP A 181 5.58 -13.60 2.07
CA TRP A 181 6.17 -13.58 3.42
C TRP A 181 6.76 -12.22 3.77
N ALA A 182 7.50 -11.61 2.84
CA ALA A 182 8.10 -10.29 3.04
C ALA A 182 7.04 -9.22 3.30
N VAL A 183 5.94 -9.21 2.53
CA VAL A 183 4.86 -8.26 2.76
C VAL A 183 4.11 -8.54 4.05
N GLY A 184 3.97 -9.80 4.47
CA GLY A 184 3.39 -10.16 5.76
C GLY A 184 4.18 -9.53 6.91
N LEU A 185 5.51 -9.62 6.88
CA LEU A 185 6.38 -8.97 7.86
C LEU A 185 6.24 -7.44 7.82
N LEU A 186 6.26 -6.84 6.63
CA LEU A 186 6.12 -5.39 6.46
C LEU A 186 4.75 -4.88 6.95
N LEU A 187 3.68 -5.63 6.69
CA LEU A 187 2.33 -5.31 7.12
C LEU A 187 2.22 -5.32 8.64
N VAL A 188 2.74 -6.37 9.29
CA VAL A 188 2.79 -6.48 10.75
C VAL A 188 3.59 -5.32 11.33
N GLY A 189 4.78 -5.02 10.79
CA GLY A 189 5.59 -3.89 11.20
C GLY A 189 4.88 -2.53 11.02
N HIS A 190 4.16 -2.36 9.92
CA HIS A 190 3.38 -1.14 9.64
C HIS A 190 2.24 -0.94 10.66
N ILE A 191 1.50 -2.00 10.97
CA ILE A 191 0.43 -1.96 11.98
C ILE A 191 1.04 -1.65 13.35
N PHE A 192 2.11 -2.33 13.76
CA PHE A 192 2.76 -2.06 15.05
C PHE A 192 3.30 -0.63 15.14
N ALA A 193 3.88 -0.09 14.07
CA ALA A 193 4.32 1.30 14.03
C ALA A 193 3.14 2.26 14.25
N ALA A 194 2.03 2.06 13.55
CA ALA A 194 0.84 2.89 13.71
C ALA A 194 0.25 2.82 15.13
N LEU A 195 0.22 1.63 15.74
CA LEU A 195 -0.24 1.44 17.12
C LEU A 195 0.72 2.06 18.14
N LYS A 196 2.04 1.90 17.95
CA LYS A 196 3.07 2.53 18.78
C LYS A 196 2.93 4.06 18.76
N HIS A 197 2.77 4.64 17.58
CA HIS A 197 2.54 6.06 17.40
C HIS A 197 1.28 6.55 18.11
N HIS A 198 0.19 5.77 18.05
CA HIS A 198 -1.06 6.13 18.71
C HIS A 198 -1.04 6.01 20.24
N PHE A 199 -0.51 4.90 20.76
CA PHE A 199 -0.60 4.59 22.20
C PHE A 199 0.59 5.07 23.02
N ILE A 200 1.80 5.06 22.45
CA ILE A 200 3.04 5.41 23.15
C ILE A 200 3.46 6.83 22.82
N ASP A 201 3.66 7.13 21.53
CA ASP A 201 4.11 8.46 21.09
C ASP A 201 2.97 9.51 21.17
N LYS A 202 1.71 9.03 21.29
CA LYS A 202 0.47 9.82 21.41
C LYS A 202 0.34 10.89 20.34
N ASP A 203 0.83 10.61 19.14
CA ASP A 203 0.77 11.53 18.02
C ASP A 203 -0.53 11.33 17.20
N HIS A 204 -0.61 12.09 16.11
CA HIS A 204 -1.80 12.13 15.25
C HIS A 204 -1.66 11.30 13.97
N VAL A 205 -0.64 10.44 13.86
CA VAL A 205 -0.40 9.64 12.63
C VAL A 205 -1.60 8.75 12.32
N LEU A 206 -2.09 7.96 13.30
CA LEU A 206 -3.28 7.14 13.10
C LEU A 206 -4.53 7.99 12.87
N ASN A 207 -4.66 9.10 13.62
CA ASN A 207 -5.81 10.01 13.53
C ASN A 207 -5.89 10.70 12.15
N SER A 208 -4.76 10.93 11.49
CA SER A 208 -4.70 11.48 10.14
C SER A 208 -5.39 10.58 9.10
N MET A 209 -5.45 9.27 9.38
CA MET A 209 -6.05 8.25 8.51
C MET A 209 -7.45 7.81 8.95
N THR A 210 -7.92 8.20 10.14
CA THR A 210 -9.23 7.78 10.68
C THR A 210 -10.21 8.93 10.91
N ARG A 211 -9.71 10.16 11.12
CA ARG A 211 -10.53 11.32 11.51
C ARG A 211 -10.45 12.42 10.45
N GLN A 212 -11.51 13.21 10.34
CA GLN A 212 -11.51 14.48 9.60
C GLN A 212 -11.39 15.65 10.59
N SER A 213 -10.71 16.72 10.21
CA SER A 213 -10.88 18.01 10.89
C SER A 213 -12.36 18.41 10.80
N LYS A 214 -12.98 18.76 11.93
CA LYS A 214 -14.30 19.39 11.89
C LYS A 214 -14.12 20.74 11.21
N SER A 215 -14.61 20.87 9.98
CA SER A 215 -14.80 22.19 9.37
C SER A 215 -15.76 22.96 10.27
N SER A 216 -15.26 23.96 10.98
CA SER A 216 -16.10 24.95 11.64
C SER A 216 -16.80 25.73 10.54
N LYS A 217 -18.01 25.30 10.17
CA LYS A 217 -18.93 26.15 9.42
C LYS A 217 -19.20 27.36 10.30
N LYS A 218 -18.63 28.51 9.93
CA LYS A 218 -19.05 29.82 10.42
C LYS A 218 -20.15 30.34 9.49
#